data_AF-A0A9P3KG91-F1
#
_entry.id   AF-A0A9P3KG91-F1
#
_cell.length_a   1.000
_cell.length_b   1.000
_cell.length_c   1.000
_cell.angle_alpha   90.00
_cell.angle_beta   90.00
_cell.angle_gamma   90.00
#
_symmetry.space_group_name_H-M   'P 1'
#
loop_
_entity.id
_entity.type
_entity.pdbx_description
1 polymer ?
#
loop_
_entity_poly.entity_id
_entity_poly.type
_entity_poly.pdbx_seq_one_letter_code
_entity_poly.pdbx_strand_id
1 'polypeptide(L)'
;MAAAAASAALGDLLLLQGQAKRDPEGYREDKEFGDLVMFLAQLAPFYRAAMAGFPGEVMALLQSHVDVLHPMLRRQLAHALILLRNRQLLGPTDLIPHFFRLFRCPDKALRKLVFSHIVNDIRRLNQKHRNEGVNRPIQNMLFSLVQ
;
A
#
# COMPACT_ATOMS: atom_id res chain seq x y z
N MET A 1 3.54 5.74 -24.49
CA MET A 1 3.27 5.34 -23.07
C MET A 1 2.96 6.51 -22.13
N ALA A 2 3.39 7.75 -22.38
CA ALA A 2 3.10 8.89 -21.49
C ALA A 2 1.62 9.36 -21.47
N ALA A 3 0.90 9.25 -22.59
CA ALA A 3 -0.50 9.71 -22.70
C ALA A 3 -1.50 8.95 -21.80
N ALA A 4 -1.24 7.67 -21.53
CA ALA A 4 -2.12 6.84 -20.68
C ALA A 4 -1.96 7.15 -19.17
N ALA A 5 -0.80 7.67 -18.75
CA ALA A 5 -0.60 8.12 -17.37
C ALA A 5 -1.25 9.49 -17.12
N ALA A 6 -1.24 10.37 -18.13
CA ALA A 6 -1.87 11.69 -18.05
C ALA A 6 -3.42 11.62 -18.01
N SER A 7 -4.04 10.68 -18.75
CA SER A 7 -5.50 10.53 -18.72
C SER A 7 -6.01 9.94 -17.39
N ALA A 8 -5.18 9.13 -16.70
CA ALA A 8 -5.47 8.66 -15.36
C ALA A 8 -5.46 9.81 -14.34
N ALA A 9 -4.46 10.70 -14.43
CA ALA A 9 -4.35 11.87 -13.55
C ALA A 9 -5.51 12.87 -13.71
N LEU A 10 -5.99 13.12 -14.93
CA LEU A 10 -7.09 14.05 -15.18
C LEU A 10 -8.45 13.50 -14.69
N GLY A 11 -8.67 12.19 -14.84
CA GLY A 11 -9.83 11.50 -14.29
C GLY A 11 -9.82 11.47 -12.76
N ASP A 12 -8.65 11.26 -12.15
CA ASP A 12 -8.47 11.38 -10.71
C ASP A 12 -8.75 12.81 -10.23
N LEU A 13 -8.32 13.84 -10.97
CA LEU A 13 -8.54 15.25 -10.62
C LEU A 13 -10.03 15.64 -10.64
N LEU A 14 -10.81 15.14 -11.62
CA LEU A 14 -12.24 15.39 -11.70
C LEU A 14 -13.03 14.65 -10.61
N LEU A 15 -12.65 13.42 -10.30
CA LEU A 15 -13.21 12.69 -9.15
C LEU A 15 -12.87 13.38 -7.82
N LEU A 16 -11.64 13.87 -7.68
CA LEU A 16 -11.18 14.64 -6.54
C LEU A 16 -11.97 15.93 -6.35
N GLN A 17 -12.23 16.68 -7.43
CA GLN A 17 -13.07 17.87 -7.38
C GLN A 17 -14.53 17.54 -7.01
N GLY A 18 -15.04 16.39 -7.46
CA GLY A 18 -16.38 15.92 -7.09
C GLY A 18 -16.50 15.50 -5.61
N GLN A 19 -15.45 14.89 -5.06
CA GLN A 19 -15.40 14.47 -3.65
C GLN A 19 -15.19 15.65 -2.70
N ALA A 20 -14.29 16.58 -3.03
CA ALA A 20 -14.10 17.84 -2.30
C ALA A 20 -15.37 18.72 -2.29
N LYS A 21 -16.27 18.56 -3.28
CA LYS A 21 -17.56 19.27 -3.30
C LYS A 21 -18.64 18.66 -2.39
N ARG A 22 -18.53 17.38 -1.99
CA ARG A 22 -19.54 16.71 -1.15
C ARG A 22 -19.27 16.84 0.34
N ASP A 23 -18.00 16.77 0.75
CA ASP A 23 -17.54 17.05 2.11
C ASP A 23 -16.08 17.54 2.05
N PRO A 24 -15.86 18.87 1.95
CA PRO A 24 -14.53 19.44 1.80
C PRO A 24 -13.65 19.28 3.04
N GLU A 25 -14.23 19.27 4.24
CA GLU A 25 -13.45 19.19 5.49
C GLU A 25 -13.00 17.75 5.76
N GLY A 26 -13.89 16.76 5.66
CA GLY A 26 -13.50 15.35 5.83
C GLY A 26 -12.42 14.90 4.83
N TYR A 27 -12.50 15.39 3.59
CA TYR A 27 -11.44 15.13 2.59
C TYR A 27 -10.09 15.77 2.96
N ARG A 28 -10.08 16.97 3.57
CA ARG A 28 -8.86 17.62 4.04
C ARG A 28 -8.22 16.83 5.19
N GLU A 29 -9.03 16.40 6.16
CA GLU A 29 -8.56 15.59 7.29
C GLU A 29 -7.90 14.29 6.82
N ASP A 30 -8.55 13.55 5.91
CA ASP A 30 -7.99 12.33 5.32
C ASP A 30 -6.68 12.59 4.57
N LYS A 31 -6.57 13.74 3.90
CA LYS A 31 -5.37 14.13 3.17
C LYS A 31 -4.24 14.48 4.13
N GLU A 32 -4.49 15.31 5.13
CA GLU A 32 -3.51 15.71 6.13
C GLU A 32 -2.99 14.50 6.91
N PHE A 33 -3.89 13.59 7.29
CA PHE A 33 -3.51 12.33 7.93
C PHE A 33 -2.64 11.47 7.00
N GLY A 34 -3.02 11.32 5.73
CA GLY A 34 -2.21 10.59 4.74
C GLY A 34 -0.82 11.20 4.55
N ASP A 35 -0.73 12.53 4.48
CA ASP A 35 0.54 13.26 4.35
C ASP A 35 1.42 13.08 5.60
N LEU A 36 0.82 13.07 6.80
CA LEU A 36 1.53 12.80 8.05
C LEU A 36 2.09 11.38 8.10
N VAL A 37 1.29 10.37 7.73
CA VAL A 37 1.75 8.97 7.68
C VAL A 37 2.91 8.83 6.68
N MET A 38 2.82 9.50 5.52
CA MET A 38 3.90 9.48 4.53
C MET A 38 5.17 10.14 5.07
N PHE A 39 5.03 11.27 5.76
CA PHE A 39 6.15 11.96 6.40
C PHE A 39 6.85 11.06 7.44
N LEU A 40 6.08 10.41 8.31
CA LEU A 40 6.62 9.46 9.29
C LEU A 40 7.31 8.28 8.61
N ALA A 41 6.74 7.74 7.52
CA ALA A 41 7.37 6.68 6.74
C ALA A 41 8.72 7.09 6.12
N GLN A 42 8.88 8.37 5.76
CA GLN A 42 10.16 8.91 5.28
C GLN A 42 11.20 9.05 6.40
N LEU A 43 10.77 9.35 7.63
CA LEU A 43 11.63 9.48 8.81
C LEU A 43 12.01 8.15 9.47
N ALA A 44 11.21 7.10 9.25
CA ALA A 44 11.40 5.77 9.80
C ALA A 44 12.85 5.21 9.76
N PRO A 45 13.65 5.36 8.68
CA PRO A 45 15.03 4.88 8.67
C PRO A 45 15.98 5.62 9.63
N PHE A 46 15.67 6.87 9.99
CA PHE A 46 16.49 7.67 10.92
C PHE A 46 16.13 7.40 12.38
N TYR A 47 14.88 6.99 12.65
CA TYR A 47 14.36 6.76 14.00
C TYR A 47 13.88 5.31 14.20
N ARG A 48 14.71 4.32 13.84
CA ARG A 48 14.32 2.90 13.84
C ARG A 48 13.78 2.39 15.18
N ALA A 49 14.36 2.83 16.30
CA ALA A 49 13.92 2.40 17.64
C ALA A 49 12.53 2.95 17.98
N ALA A 50 12.28 4.23 17.71
CA ALA A 50 10.98 4.86 17.96
C ALA A 50 9.90 4.40 16.96
N MET A 51 10.30 4.03 15.74
CA MET A 51 9.40 3.66 14.63
C MET A 51 9.25 2.15 14.44
N ALA A 52 9.65 1.32 15.42
CA ALA A 52 9.57 -0.13 15.31
C ALA A 52 8.13 -0.64 15.20
N GLY A 53 7.18 -0.02 15.92
CA GLY A 53 5.76 -0.38 15.89
C GLY A 53 4.97 0.23 14.72
N PHE A 54 5.46 1.33 14.15
CA PHE A 54 4.75 2.12 13.14
C PHE A 54 4.29 1.31 11.91
N PRO A 55 5.13 0.45 11.28
CA PRO A 55 4.68 -0.37 10.16
C PRO A 55 3.53 -1.30 10.52
N GLY A 56 3.54 -1.87 11.73
CA GLY A 56 2.48 -2.74 12.24
C GLY A 56 1.17 -2.00 12.45
N GLU A 57 1.22 -0.79 13.02
CA GLU A 57 0.06 0.08 13.20
C GLU A 57 -0.59 0.47 11.87
N VAL A 58 0.23 0.86 10.89
CA VAL A 58 -0.27 1.21 9.54
C VAL A 58 -0.90 -0.01 8.86
N MET A 59 -0.31 -1.20 9.01
CA MET A 59 -0.90 -2.45 8.50
C MET A 59 -2.24 -2.77 9.16
N ALA A 60 -2.33 -2.65 10.49
CA ALA A 60 -3.55 -2.89 11.24
C ALA A 60 -4.67 -1.91 10.85
N LEU A 61 -4.34 -0.61 10.77
CA LEU A 61 -5.27 0.43 10.34
C LEU A 61 -5.85 0.13 8.95
N LEU A 62 -4.97 -0.19 8.00
CA LEU A 62 -5.38 -0.46 6.62
C LEU A 62 -6.23 -1.73 6.53
N GLN A 63 -5.98 -2.75 7.34
CA GLN A 63 -6.79 -3.99 7.35
C GLN A 63 -8.15 -3.81 8.02
N SER A 64 -8.19 -3.15 9.19
CA SER A 64 -9.41 -3.02 9.98
C SER A 64 -10.43 -2.07 9.36
N HIS A 65 -9.98 -1.07 8.61
CA HIS A 65 -10.86 0.00 8.11
C HIS A 65 -10.88 0.12 6.59
N VAL A 66 -10.43 -0.89 5.85
CA VAL A 66 -10.24 -0.81 4.39
C VAL A 66 -11.50 -0.40 3.63
N ASP A 67 -12.68 -0.79 4.11
CA ASP A 67 -13.95 -0.51 3.45
C ASP A 67 -14.47 0.90 3.73
N VAL A 68 -14.11 1.46 4.90
CA VAL A 68 -14.56 2.77 5.37
C VAL A 68 -13.63 3.89 4.92
N LEU A 69 -12.31 3.63 4.87
CA LEU A 69 -11.31 4.63 4.51
C LEU A 69 -11.57 5.21 3.12
N HIS A 70 -11.26 6.48 2.90
CA HIS A 70 -11.35 7.07 1.58
C HIS A 70 -10.35 6.42 0.58
N PRO A 71 -10.71 6.20 -0.71
CA PRO A 71 -9.82 5.55 -1.68
C PRO A 71 -8.44 6.21 -1.80
N MET A 72 -8.38 7.55 -1.74
CA MET A 72 -7.11 8.28 -1.72
C MET A 72 -6.25 7.89 -0.52
N LEU A 73 -6.84 7.86 0.68
CA LEU A 73 -6.12 7.53 1.91
C LEU A 73 -5.65 6.06 1.90
N ARG A 74 -6.47 5.12 1.42
CA ARG A 74 -6.05 3.71 1.23
C ARG A 74 -4.79 3.61 0.37
N ARG A 75 -4.72 4.39 -0.72
CA ARG A 75 -3.55 4.42 -1.61
C ARG A 75 -2.33 5.05 -0.94
N GLN A 76 -2.51 6.14 -0.18
CA GLN A 76 -1.45 6.78 0.60
C GLN A 76 -0.85 5.79 1.63
N LEU A 77 -1.70 5.10 2.40
CA LEU A 77 -1.26 4.09 3.38
C LEU A 77 -0.53 2.91 2.71
N ALA A 78 -1.07 2.40 1.59
CA ALA A 78 -0.41 1.35 0.82
C ALA A 78 0.96 1.79 0.28
N HIS A 79 1.08 3.04 -0.21
CA HIS A 79 2.36 3.62 -0.61
C HIS A 79 3.35 3.74 0.55
N ALA A 80 2.89 4.14 1.74
CA ALA A 80 3.71 4.23 2.93
C ALA A 80 4.26 2.85 3.32
N LEU A 81 3.42 1.80 3.31
CA LEU A 81 3.85 0.42 3.57
C LEU A 81 4.87 -0.08 2.53
N ILE A 82 4.66 0.23 1.25
CA ILE A 82 5.62 -0.08 0.18
C ILE A 82 6.96 0.63 0.42
N LEU A 83 6.93 1.90 0.83
CA LEU A 83 8.13 2.66 1.14
C LEU A 83 8.90 2.02 2.30
N LEU A 84 8.22 1.74 3.41
CA LEU A 84 8.80 1.06 4.58
C LEU A 84 9.43 -0.29 4.21
N ARG A 85 8.77 -1.03 3.31
CA ARG A 85 9.31 -2.29 2.80
C ARG A 85 10.56 -2.11 1.97
N ASN A 86 10.57 -1.15 1.05
CA ASN A 86 11.76 -0.84 0.25
C ASN A 86 12.96 -0.42 1.13
N ARG A 87 12.69 0.10 2.33
CA ARG A 87 13.70 0.43 3.36
C ARG A 87 14.06 -0.73 4.29
N GLN A 88 13.55 -1.94 4.03
CA GLN A 88 13.78 -3.15 4.82
C GLN A 88 13.29 -3.07 6.27
N LEU A 89 12.31 -2.20 6.55
CA LEU A 89 11.64 -2.12 7.86
C LEU A 89 10.46 -3.09 7.99
N LEU A 90 10.11 -3.79 6.91
CA LEU A 90 9.06 -4.80 6.85
C LEU A 90 9.58 -6.06 6.14
N GLY A 91 9.16 -7.23 6.59
CA GLY A 91 9.42 -8.50 5.92
C GLY A 91 8.44 -8.75 4.75
N PRO A 92 8.86 -9.47 3.68
CA PRO A 92 7.94 -9.93 2.63
C PRO A 92 6.87 -10.86 3.11
N THR A 93 7.24 -11.77 4.00
CA THR A 93 6.34 -12.76 4.59
C THR A 93 5.26 -12.10 5.43
N ASP A 94 5.51 -10.90 5.96
CA ASP A 94 4.53 -10.16 6.73
C ASP A 94 3.67 -9.30 5.80
N LEU A 95 4.26 -8.52 4.90
CA LEU A 95 3.52 -7.55 4.10
C LEU A 95 2.65 -8.19 3.00
N ILE A 96 3.17 -9.19 2.29
CA ILE A 96 2.51 -9.75 1.09
C ILE A 96 1.13 -10.36 1.43
N PRO A 97 0.96 -11.15 2.52
CA PRO A 97 -0.37 -11.60 2.94
C PRO A 97 -1.36 -10.47 3.20
N HIS A 98 -0.89 -9.36 3.78
CA HIS A 98 -1.73 -8.20 4.08
C HIS A 98 -2.21 -7.55 2.78
N PHE A 99 -1.32 -7.45 1.80
CA PHE A 99 -1.63 -6.93 0.46
C PHE A 99 -2.59 -7.81 -0.34
N PHE A 100 -2.54 -9.14 -0.19
CA PHE A 100 -3.52 -10.01 -0.83
C PHE A 100 -4.95 -9.75 -0.36
N ARG A 101 -5.15 -9.41 0.92
CA ARG A 101 -6.48 -9.05 1.44
C ARG A 101 -7.05 -7.78 0.79
N LEU A 102 -6.19 -6.84 0.39
CA LEU A 102 -6.59 -5.60 -0.29
C LEU A 102 -7.19 -5.83 -1.69
N PHE A 103 -6.99 -7.01 -2.29
CA PHE A 103 -7.63 -7.32 -3.59
C PHE A 103 -9.14 -7.45 -3.49
N ARG A 104 -9.69 -7.67 -2.29
CA ARG A 104 -11.15 -7.72 -2.07
C ARG A 104 -11.80 -6.34 -2.21
N CYS A 105 -11.03 -5.27 -2.04
CA CYS A 105 -11.57 -3.91 -2.05
C CYS A 105 -11.89 -3.45 -3.48
N PRO A 106 -13.00 -2.72 -3.70
CA PRO A 106 -13.42 -2.25 -5.02
C PRO A 106 -12.61 -1.03 -5.53
N ASP A 107 -11.29 -0.96 -5.29
CA ASP A 107 -10.41 0.09 -5.81
C ASP A 107 -9.45 -0.45 -6.88
N LYS A 108 -9.70 -0.11 -8.14
CA LYS A 108 -8.89 -0.54 -9.29
C LYS A 108 -7.47 0.00 -9.26
N ALA A 109 -7.28 1.23 -8.79
CA ALA A 109 -5.96 1.87 -8.73
C ALA A 109 -5.11 1.22 -7.64
N LEU A 110 -5.69 0.99 -6.45
CA LEU A 110 -5.04 0.29 -5.36
C LEU A 110 -4.62 -1.14 -5.76
N ARG A 111 -5.52 -1.91 -6.39
CA ARG A 111 -5.20 -3.28 -6.85
C ARG A 111 -4.03 -3.32 -7.83
N LYS A 112 -3.97 -2.38 -8.78
CA LYS A 112 -2.84 -2.27 -9.73
C LYS A 112 -1.53 -1.96 -9.02
N LEU A 113 -1.56 -1.02 -8.08
CA LEU A 113 -0.41 -0.60 -7.29
C LEU A 113 0.16 -1.77 -6.48
N VAL A 114 -0.71 -2.46 -5.74
CA VAL A 114 -0.35 -3.59 -4.89
C VAL A 114 0.18 -4.76 -5.73
N PHE A 115 -0.51 -5.10 -6.82
CA PHE A 115 -0.06 -6.14 -7.74
C PHE A 115 1.33 -5.86 -8.31
N SER A 116 1.54 -4.63 -8.82
CA SER A 116 2.84 -4.23 -9.38
C SER A 116 3.95 -4.33 -8.33
N HIS A 117 3.67 -3.92 -7.09
CA HIS A 117 4.64 -4.03 -6.01
C HIS A 117 4.96 -5.49 -5.67
N ILE A 118 3.97 -6.35 -5.46
CA ILE A 118 4.18 -7.77 -5.12
C ILE A 118 5.06 -8.46 -6.17
N VAL A 119 4.74 -8.29 -7.45
CA VAL A 119 5.50 -8.92 -8.54
C VAL A 119 6.93 -8.41 -8.58
N ASN A 120 7.13 -7.09 -8.48
CA ASN A 120 8.46 -6.50 -8.50
C ASN A 120 9.29 -6.88 -7.27
N ASP A 121 8.66 -6.98 -6.10
CA ASP A 121 9.33 -7.36 -4.87
C ASP A 121 9.78 -8.81 -4.89
N ILE A 122 8.92 -9.75 -5.31
CA ILE A 122 9.30 -11.17 -5.51
C ILE A 122 10.43 -11.28 -6.55
N ARG A 123 10.37 -10.50 -7.64
CA ARG A 123 11.42 -10.48 -8.67
C ARG A 123 12.77 -10.02 -8.10
N ARG A 124 12.77 -8.98 -7.27
CA ARG A 124 13.98 -8.47 -6.59
C ARG A 124 14.53 -9.49 -5.60
N LEU A 125 13.67 -10.12 -4.81
CA LEU A 125 14.06 -11.15 -3.84
C LEU A 125 14.73 -12.36 -4.50
N ASN A 126 14.31 -12.70 -5.72
CA ASN A 126 14.86 -13.81 -6.50
C ASN A 126 15.96 -13.39 -7.50
N GLN A 127 16.45 -12.15 -7.45
CA GLN A 127 17.39 -11.62 -8.45
C GLN A 127 18.74 -12.35 -8.45
N LYS A 128 19.25 -12.73 -7.27
CA LYS A 128 20.55 -13.41 -7.14
C LYS A 128 20.42 -14.93 -7.22
N HIS A 129 19.45 -15.48 -6.49
CA HIS A 129 19.15 -16.91 -6.44
C HIS A 129 17.69 -17.08 -6.03
N ARG A 130 17.16 -18.28 -6.24
CA ARG A 130 15.79 -18.63 -5.83
C ARG A 130 15.68 -18.63 -4.30
N ASN A 131 14.87 -17.72 -3.75
CA ASN A 131 14.66 -17.59 -2.31
C ASN A 131 13.47 -18.44 -1.85
N GLU A 132 13.69 -19.73 -1.61
CA GLU A 132 12.63 -20.65 -1.18
C GLU A 132 12.01 -20.27 0.18
N GLY A 133 12.78 -19.61 1.05
CA GLY A 133 12.30 -19.14 2.35
C GLY A 133 11.17 -18.13 2.24
N VAL A 134 11.14 -17.33 1.16
CA VAL A 134 10.05 -16.39 0.88
C VAL A 134 9.03 -16.98 -0.11
N ASN A 135 9.50 -17.72 -1.11
CA ASN A 135 8.63 -18.25 -2.16
C ASN A 135 7.64 -19.29 -1.61
N ARG A 136 8.08 -20.20 -0.73
CA ARG A 136 7.23 -21.28 -0.21
C ARG A 136 6.07 -20.77 0.66
N PRO A 137 6.27 -19.83 1.62
CA PRO A 137 5.16 -19.21 2.34
C PRO A 137 4.16 -18.48 1.43
N ILE A 138 4.65 -17.74 0.43
CA ILE A 138 3.77 -17.02 -0.51
C ILE A 138 2.95 -18.01 -1.35
N GLN A 139 3.57 -19.09 -1.85
CA GLN A 139 2.87 -20.13 -2.60
C GLN A 139 1.79 -20.81 -1.74
N ASN A 140 2.12 -21.22 -0.52
CA ASN A 140 1.16 -21.84 0.41
C ASN A 140 -0.05 -20.93 0.66
N MET A 141 0.19 -19.63 0.87
CA MET A 141 -0.87 -18.65 1.04
C MET A 141 -1.72 -18.50 -0.23
N LEU A 142 -1.10 -18.42 -1.41
CA LEU A 142 -1.83 -18.37 -2.68
C LEU A 142 -2.70 -19.60 -2.90
N PHE A 143 -2.20 -20.81 -2.57
CA PHE A 143 -2.99 -22.03 -2.65
C PHE A 143 -4.23 -21.96 -1.75
N SER A 144 -4.09 -21.43 -0.52
CA SER A 144 -5.23 -21.26 0.39
C SER A 144 -6.29 -20.25 -0.07
N LEU A 145 -5.97 -19.39 -1.05
CA LEU A 145 -6.92 -18.42 -1.62
C LEU A 145 -7.68 -18.97 -2.84
N VAL A 146 -7.21 -20.07 -3.43
CA VAL A 146 -7.80 -20.69 -4.62
C VAL A 146 -8.64 -21.93 -4.27
N GLN A 147 -8.33 -22.57 -3.13
CA GLN A 147 -9.15 -23.63 -2.54
C GLN A 147 -10.42 -23.07 -1.91
#